data_AF-A0A2T0XS99-F1
#
_entry.id   AF-A0A2T0XS99-F1
#
_cell.length_a   1.000
_cell.length_b   1.000
_cell.length_c   1.000
_cell.angle_alpha   90.00
_cell.angle_beta   90.00
_cell.angle_gamma   90.00
#
_symmetry.space_group_name_H-M   'P 1'
#
loop_
_entity.id
_entity.type
_entity.pdbx_description
1 polymer ?
#
loop_
_entity_poly.entity_id
_entity_poly.type
_entity_poly.pdbx_seq_one_letter_code
_entity_poly.pdbx_strand_id
1 'polypeptide(L)'
;MLVGLLAHGVWLTGVLFSLNLGVPAGIVALITALQPMATGAFSGLTTGEQTSRHQWTGLTIAFAGVALTILARMDFSDLGTSGAYLIPFVSVAAMTSANLIEREMEIAEHWRLLPMDQTLFLQSLATFMVFILPAVFFEDLKTQWKPPFILTLMWLIVPVSIGAYASMWKLLERMEANRFAAFFYFSPPVTMLMAWVAFGDTLLLTDLGGLTIVFTGVIFTQKHSFKRAGKD
;
A
#
# COMPACT_ATOMS: atom_id res chain seq x y z
N MET A 1 -13.10 -10.85 -9.06
CA MET A 1 -13.85 -9.58 -8.84
C MET A 1 -13.63 -9.02 -7.44
N LEU A 2 -13.86 -9.78 -6.36
CA LEU A 2 -13.62 -9.31 -4.98
C LEU A 2 -12.20 -8.76 -4.76
N VAL A 3 -11.19 -9.47 -5.26
CA VAL A 3 -9.78 -9.02 -5.24
C VAL A 3 -9.62 -7.65 -5.89
N GLY A 4 -10.14 -7.44 -7.10
CA GLY A 4 -10.07 -6.14 -7.80
C GLY A 4 -10.79 -5.01 -7.05
N LEU A 5 -11.95 -5.30 -6.45
CA LEU A 5 -12.66 -4.36 -5.58
C LEU A 5 -11.79 -3.94 -4.39
N LEU A 6 -11.16 -4.89 -3.69
CA LEU A 6 -10.34 -4.60 -2.52
C LEU A 6 -9.03 -3.90 -2.88
N ALA A 7 -8.30 -4.44 -3.86
CA ALA A 7 -6.97 -3.98 -4.27
C ALA A 7 -6.99 -2.62 -4.98
N HIS A 8 -8.01 -2.34 -5.79
CA HIS A 8 -8.05 -1.10 -6.58
C HIS A 8 -9.21 -0.18 -6.16
N GLY A 9 -10.37 -0.72 -5.80
CA GLY A 9 -11.49 0.10 -5.34
C GLY A 9 -11.24 0.68 -3.95
N VAL A 10 -11.24 -0.19 -2.93
CA VAL A 10 -11.15 0.21 -1.53
C VAL A 10 -9.78 0.79 -1.20
N TRP A 11 -8.69 0.13 -1.58
CA TRP A 11 -7.34 0.59 -1.28
C TRP A 11 -7.05 1.97 -1.87
N LEU A 12 -7.27 2.16 -3.17
CA LEU A 12 -6.95 3.42 -3.86
C LEU A 12 -7.87 4.55 -3.38
N THR A 13 -9.17 4.28 -3.20
CA THR A 13 -10.12 5.26 -2.66
C THR A 13 -9.72 5.69 -1.25
N GLY A 14 -9.41 4.76 -0.35
CA GLY A 14 -9.02 5.11 1.02
C GLY A 14 -7.75 5.95 1.07
N VAL A 15 -6.75 5.64 0.25
CA VAL A 15 -5.53 6.44 0.13
C VAL A 15 -5.85 7.85 -0.37
N LEU A 16 -6.51 7.98 -1.52
CA LEU A 16 -6.80 9.29 -2.12
C LEU A 16 -7.77 10.13 -1.26
N PHE A 17 -8.75 9.48 -0.63
CA PHE A 17 -9.71 10.14 0.24
C PHE A 17 -9.04 10.66 1.52
N SER A 18 -8.11 9.90 2.11
CA SER A 18 -7.33 10.39 3.25
C SER A 18 -6.48 11.62 2.92
N LEU A 19 -5.86 11.64 1.72
CA LEU A 19 -5.12 12.80 1.22
C LEU A 19 -6.06 13.99 0.99
N ASN A 20 -7.26 13.75 0.46
CA ASN A 20 -8.27 14.79 0.27
C ASN A 20 -8.76 15.40 1.60
N LEU A 21 -8.84 14.59 2.66
CA LEU A 21 -9.14 15.04 4.02
C LEU A 21 -7.94 15.70 4.73
N GLY A 22 -6.80 15.87 4.05
CA GLY A 22 -5.66 16.63 4.54
C GLY A 22 -4.63 15.83 5.34
N VAL A 23 -4.69 14.49 5.32
CA VAL A 23 -3.61 13.66 5.91
C VAL A 23 -2.33 13.85 5.09
N PRO A 24 -1.19 14.22 5.71
CA PRO A 24 0.08 14.38 5.00
C PRO A 24 0.48 13.13 4.20
N ALA A 25 0.95 13.31 2.97
CA ALA A 25 1.22 12.20 2.06
C ALA A 25 2.31 11.25 2.60
N GLY A 26 3.27 11.81 3.34
CA GLY A 26 4.30 11.03 4.04
C GLY A 26 3.74 10.05 5.06
N ILE A 27 2.69 10.44 5.80
CA ILE A 27 2.05 9.59 6.82
C ILE A 27 1.24 8.48 6.14
N VAL A 28 0.50 8.83 5.08
CA VAL A 28 -0.23 7.83 4.27
C VAL A 28 0.73 6.80 3.68
N ALA A 29 1.89 7.23 3.17
CA ALA A 29 2.93 6.34 2.68
C ALA A 29 3.50 5.43 3.80
N LEU A 30 3.71 5.99 4.99
CA LEU A 30 4.20 5.22 6.15
C LEU A 30 3.20 4.14 6.59
N ILE A 31 1.90 4.46 6.66
CA ILE A 31 0.84 3.50 7.00
C ILE A 31 0.77 2.41 5.92
N THR A 32 0.72 2.81 4.64
CA THR A 32 0.63 1.86 3.52
C THR A 32 1.84 0.94 3.40
N ALA A 33 3.02 1.37 3.84
CA ALA A 33 4.21 0.51 3.90
C ALA A 33 4.12 -0.61 4.95
N LEU A 34 3.12 -0.61 5.84
CA LEU A 34 2.82 -1.75 6.71
C LEU A 34 2.21 -2.93 5.94
N GLN A 35 1.66 -2.70 4.75
CA GLN A 35 0.92 -3.70 3.97
C GLN A 35 1.71 -4.98 3.68
N PRO A 36 2.98 -4.94 3.22
CA PRO A 36 3.74 -6.17 2.97
C PRO A 36 4.02 -6.94 4.27
N MET A 37 4.26 -6.22 5.37
CA MET A 37 4.48 -6.84 6.69
C MET A 37 3.22 -7.51 7.22
N ALA A 38 2.07 -6.83 7.09
CA ALA A 38 0.77 -7.37 7.45
C ALA A 38 0.47 -8.62 6.61
N THR A 39 0.61 -8.53 5.28
CA THR A 39 0.40 -9.66 4.37
C THR A 39 1.29 -10.84 4.75
N GLY A 40 2.59 -10.61 4.99
CA GLY A 40 3.52 -11.66 5.41
C GLY A 40 3.17 -12.29 6.76
N ALA A 41 2.71 -11.50 7.75
CA ALA A 41 2.32 -11.99 9.06
C ALA A 41 1.02 -12.82 9.02
N PHE A 42 0.03 -12.36 8.27
CA PHE A 42 -1.27 -13.03 8.15
C PHE A 42 -1.26 -14.20 7.16
N SER A 43 -0.27 -14.25 6.26
CA SER A 43 -0.19 -15.33 5.25
C SER A 43 -0.07 -16.74 5.83
N GLY A 44 0.44 -16.90 7.05
CA GLY A 44 0.45 -18.21 7.72
C GLY A 44 -0.95 -18.78 7.97
N LEU A 45 -1.95 -17.92 8.20
CA LEU A 45 -3.34 -18.35 8.39
C LEU A 45 -3.92 -18.98 7.12
N THR A 46 -3.58 -18.39 5.97
CA THR A 46 -4.04 -18.81 4.64
C THR A 46 -3.30 -20.04 4.12
N THR A 47 -2.00 -20.14 4.40
CA THR A 47 -1.13 -21.23 3.90
C THR A 47 -1.06 -22.44 4.82
N GLY A 48 -1.56 -22.32 6.04
CA GLY A 48 -1.35 -23.32 7.10
C GLY A 48 0.08 -23.36 7.66
N GLU A 49 0.99 -22.52 7.16
CA GLU A 49 2.35 -22.39 7.68
C GLU A 49 2.36 -21.55 8.97
N GLN A 50 3.18 -21.95 9.95
CA GLN A 50 3.33 -21.16 11.16
C GLN A 50 4.07 -19.84 10.87
N THR A 51 3.37 -18.71 11.04
CA THR A 51 3.97 -17.38 11.05
C THR A 51 5.01 -17.30 12.17
N SER A 52 6.23 -16.87 11.85
CA SER A 52 7.29 -16.73 12.85
C SER A 52 6.94 -15.65 13.87
N ARG A 53 7.29 -15.87 15.14
CA ARG A 53 7.19 -14.83 16.19
C ARG A 53 7.89 -13.52 15.78
N HIS A 54 8.94 -13.62 14.97
CA HIS A 54 9.67 -12.46 14.48
C HIS A 54 8.87 -11.58 13.52
N GLN A 55 8.00 -12.19 12.68
CA GLN A 55 7.13 -11.43 11.78
C GLN A 55 6.11 -10.61 12.57
N TRP A 56 5.51 -11.22 13.59
CA TRP A 56 4.60 -10.54 14.51
C TRP A 56 5.30 -9.42 15.29
N THR A 57 6.45 -9.69 15.91
CA THR A 57 7.20 -8.66 16.64
C THR A 57 7.61 -7.51 15.73
N GLY A 58 8.10 -7.79 14.52
CA GLY A 58 8.47 -6.75 13.56
C GLY A 58 7.27 -5.91 13.13
N LEU A 59 6.11 -6.53 12.89
CA LEU A 59 4.85 -5.83 12.60
C LEU A 59 4.42 -4.94 13.77
N THR A 60 4.48 -5.44 15.01
CA THR A 60 4.15 -4.65 16.20
C THR A 60 5.08 -3.44 16.37
N ILE A 61 6.39 -3.62 16.15
CA ILE A 61 7.36 -2.52 16.18
C ILE A 61 7.01 -1.49 15.10
N ALA A 62 6.77 -1.92 13.87
CA ALA A 62 6.44 -0.99 12.79
C ALA A 62 5.13 -0.26 13.07
N PHE A 63 4.10 -0.95 13.55
CA PHE A 63 2.85 -0.33 13.97
C PHE A 63 3.05 0.71 15.07
N ALA A 64 3.92 0.47 16.05
CA ALA A 64 4.26 1.45 17.08
C ALA A 64 4.93 2.71 16.50
N GLY A 65 5.79 2.55 15.49
CA GLY A 65 6.39 3.69 14.78
C GLY A 65 5.35 4.53 14.04
N VAL A 66 4.40 3.88 13.36
CA VAL A 66 3.27 4.57 12.73
C VAL A 66 2.38 5.27 13.77
N ALA A 67 2.03 4.59 14.86
CA ALA A 67 1.23 5.17 15.94
C ALA A 67 1.90 6.42 16.52
N LEU A 68 3.22 6.38 16.74
CA LEU A 68 3.98 7.55 17.19
C LEU A 68 3.82 8.75 16.24
N THR A 69 3.94 8.54 14.93
CA THR A 69 3.78 9.63 13.94
C THR A 69 2.36 10.21 13.93
N ILE A 70 1.35 9.35 14.03
CA ILE A 70 -0.06 9.76 13.99
C ILE A 70 -0.44 10.50 15.27
N LEU A 71 -0.07 9.97 16.44
CA LEU A 71 -0.38 10.58 17.75
C LEU A 71 0.29 11.96 17.91
N ALA A 72 1.43 12.19 17.27
CA ALA A 72 2.09 13.50 17.26
C ALA A 72 1.40 14.54 16.35
N ARG A 73 0.52 14.09 15.46
CA ARG A 73 -0.17 14.90 14.44
C ARG A 73 -1.65 15.09 14.72
N MET A 74 -2.26 14.12 15.40
CA MET A 74 -3.67 14.17 15.79
C MET A 74 -3.89 15.29 16.80
N ASP A 75 -4.73 16.23 16.43
CA ASP A 75 -5.40 17.09 17.40
C ASP A 75 -6.65 16.37 17.91
N PHE A 76 -6.59 15.89 19.16
CA PHE A 76 -7.70 15.14 19.78
C PHE A 76 -8.94 16.01 20.06
N SER A 77 -8.85 17.33 19.86
CA SER A 77 -10.00 18.23 19.98
C SER A 77 -10.91 18.24 18.74
N ASP A 78 -10.40 17.80 17.58
CA ASP A 78 -11.19 17.64 16.34
C ASP A 78 -11.28 16.15 15.94
N LEU A 79 -12.37 15.51 16.39
CA LEU A 79 -12.66 14.11 16.08
C LEU A 79 -12.87 13.85 14.58
N GLY A 80 -13.25 14.87 13.80
CA GLY A 80 -13.47 14.74 12.35
C GLY A 80 -12.16 14.58 11.59
N THR A 81 -11.18 15.46 11.87
CA THR A 81 -9.86 15.40 11.24
C THR A 81 -9.03 14.22 11.71
N SER A 82 -9.18 13.82 12.97
CA SER A 82 -8.44 12.69 13.53
C SER A 82 -8.87 11.33 12.97
N GLY A 83 -10.15 11.18 12.59
CA GLY A 83 -10.64 9.97 11.90
C GLY A 83 -9.99 9.74 10.53
N ALA A 84 -9.54 10.79 9.84
CA ALA A 84 -8.92 10.69 8.52
C ALA A 84 -7.62 9.87 8.55
N TYR A 85 -6.87 9.92 9.66
CA TYR A 85 -5.63 9.15 9.84
C TYR A 85 -5.87 7.64 9.94
N LEU A 86 -7.10 7.20 10.23
CA LEU A 86 -7.46 5.78 10.30
C LEU A 86 -7.82 5.19 8.92
N ILE A 87 -8.20 6.04 7.96
CA ILE A 87 -8.65 5.60 6.63
C ILE A 87 -7.56 4.81 5.87
N PRO A 88 -6.27 5.20 5.88
CA PRO A 88 -5.23 4.41 5.23
C PRO A 88 -5.07 2.99 5.80
N PHE A 89 -5.44 2.75 7.06
CA PHE A 89 -5.45 1.38 7.61
C PHE A 89 -6.53 0.51 6.97
N VAL A 90 -7.66 1.09 6.59
CA VAL A 90 -8.70 0.39 5.81
C VAL A 90 -8.13 -0.01 4.45
N SER A 91 -7.35 0.87 3.79
CA SER A 91 -6.65 0.53 2.56
C SER A 91 -5.68 -0.63 2.78
N VAL A 92 -4.82 -0.56 3.79
CA VAL A 92 -3.87 -1.63 4.12
C VAL A 92 -4.58 -2.96 4.38
N ALA A 93 -5.68 -2.95 5.13
CA ALA A 93 -6.48 -4.13 5.42
C ALA A 93 -7.11 -4.70 4.14
N ALA A 94 -7.68 -3.86 3.28
CA ALA A 94 -8.28 -4.28 2.02
C ALA A 94 -7.25 -4.94 1.09
N MET A 95 -6.09 -4.31 0.90
CA MET A 95 -5.04 -4.86 0.05
C MET A 95 -4.38 -6.11 0.66
N THR A 96 -4.23 -6.15 1.98
CA THR A 96 -3.76 -7.36 2.67
C THR A 96 -4.74 -8.52 2.43
N SER A 97 -6.04 -8.30 2.62
CA SER A 97 -7.06 -9.31 2.34
C SER A 97 -7.08 -9.72 0.88
N ALA A 98 -6.91 -8.78 -0.07
CA ALA A 98 -6.83 -9.09 -1.49
C ALA A 98 -5.67 -10.05 -1.80
N ASN A 99 -4.46 -9.73 -1.31
CA ASN A 99 -3.27 -10.56 -1.50
C ASN A 99 -3.39 -11.93 -0.84
N LEU A 100 -4.01 -12.00 0.35
CA LEU A 100 -4.26 -13.28 1.03
C LEU A 100 -5.24 -14.14 0.25
N ILE A 101 -6.34 -13.56 -0.23
CA ILE A 101 -7.31 -14.26 -1.08
C ILE A 101 -6.61 -14.77 -2.34
N GLU A 102 -5.84 -13.95 -3.06
CA GLU A 102 -5.09 -14.39 -4.24
C GLU A 102 -4.16 -15.56 -3.91
N ARG A 103 -3.39 -15.47 -2.81
CA ARG A 103 -2.49 -16.54 -2.38
C ARG A 103 -3.23 -17.83 -2.01
N GLU A 104 -4.39 -17.71 -1.36
CA GLU A 104 -5.23 -18.85 -1.01
C GLU A 104 -5.78 -19.56 -2.26
N MET A 105 -6.18 -18.77 -3.27
CA MET A 105 -6.62 -19.25 -4.58
C MET A 105 -5.51 -19.97 -5.34
N GLU A 106 -4.27 -19.45 -5.27
CA GLU A 106 -3.08 -20.07 -5.88
C GLU A 106 -2.76 -21.43 -5.27
N ILE A 107 -2.81 -21.54 -3.94
CA ILE A 107 -2.44 -22.78 -3.21
C ILE A 107 -3.51 -23.86 -3.36
N ALA A 108 -4.79 -23.50 -3.37
CA ALA A 108 -5.88 -24.47 -3.35
C ALA A 108 -6.03 -25.29 -4.65
N GLU A 109 -5.19 -25.06 -5.68
CA GLU A 109 -5.31 -25.58 -7.06
C GLU A 109 -6.73 -25.42 -7.69
N HIS A 110 -7.62 -24.68 -7.03
CA HIS A 110 -9.05 -24.59 -7.35
C HIS A 110 -9.33 -23.72 -8.56
N TRP A 111 -8.30 -23.08 -9.11
CA TRP A 111 -8.40 -22.33 -10.34
C TRP A 111 -7.24 -22.71 -11.25
N ARG A 112 -7.58 -23.14 -12.48
CA ARG A 112 -6.74 -22.79 -13.64
C ARG A 112 -6.53 -21.29 -13.52
N LEU A 113 -5.36 -20.86 -13.07
CA LEU A 113 -5.00 -19.45 -12.98
C LEU A 113 -5.36 -18.86 -14.34
N LEU A 114 -6.37 -18.00 -14.36
CA LEU A 114 -6.76 -17.33 -15.57
C LEU A 114 -5.48 -16.65 -16.08
N PRO A 115 -5.23 -16.69 -17.40
CA PRO A 115 -4.16 -15.90 -18.00
C PRO A 115 -4.13 -14.49 -17.40
N MET A 116 -2.93 -13.95 -17.16
CA MET A 116 -2.74 -12.69 -16.44
C MET A 116 -3.62 -11.55 -17.01
N ASP A 117 -3.79 -11.52 -18.34
CA ASP A 117 -4.67 -10.59 -19.05
C ASP A 117 -6.14 -10.70 -18.61
N GLN A 118 -6.67 -11.91 -18.47
CA GLN A 118 -8.04 -12.15 -18.02
C GLN A 118 -8.24 -11.77 -16.55
N THR A 119 -7.24 -12.07 -15.71
CA THR A 119 -7.25 -11.65 -14.30
C THR A 119 -7.28 -10.13 -14.17
N LEU A 120 -6.38 -9.44 -14.88
CA LEU A 120 -6.33 -7.97 -14.90
C LEU A 120 -7.62 -7.36 -15.47
N PHE A 121 -8.20 -7.95 -16.51
CA PHE A 121 -9.48 -7.51 -17.06
C PHE A 121 -10.60 -7.60 -16.02
N LEU A 122 -10.74 -8.74 -15.34
CA LEU A 122 -11.77 -8.93 -14.31
C LEU A 122 -11.57 -8.03 -13.08
N GLN A 123 -10.32 -7.77 -12.70
CA GLN A 123 -10.02 -6.82 -11.63
C GLN A 123 -10.42 -5.40 -12.05
N SER A 124 -9.99 -4.97 -13.24
CA SER A 124 -10.32 -3.65 -13.80
C SER A 124 -11.83 -3.46 -13.98
N LEU A 125 -12.54 -4.49 -14.44
CA LEU A 125 -14.00 -4.47 -14.57
C LEU A 125 -14.69 -4.33 -13.22
N ALA A 126 -14.22 -5.06 -12.20
CA ALA A 126 -14.76 -4.92 -10.84
C ALA A 126 -14.55 -3.50 -10.29
N THR A 127 -13.36 -2.93 -10.51
CA THR A 127 -13.06 -1.55 -10.12
C THR A 127 -13.93 -0.55 -10.86
N PHE A 128 -14.12 -0.72 -12.18
CA PHE A 128 -15.02 0.10 -12.98
C PHE A 128 -16.46 0.07 -12.45
N MET A 129 -17.00 -1.12 -12.14
CA MET A 129 -18.36 -1.26 -11.59
C MET A 129 -18.54 -0.54 -10.25
N VAL A 130 -17.47 -0.38 -9.48
CA VAL A 130 -17.52 0.30 -8.18
C VAL A 130 -17.48 1.81 -8.37
N PHE A 131 -16.64 2.31 -9.26
CA PHE A 131 -16.50 3.75 -9.50
C PHE A 131 -17.55 4.34 -10.42
N ILE A 132 -18.20 3.55 -11.28
CA ILE A 132 -19.30 4.04 -12.11
C ILE A 132 -20.49 4.51 -11.27
N LEU A 133 -20.76 3.86 -10.14
CA LEU A 133 -21.84 4.25 -9.23
C LEU A 133 -21.65 5.68 -8.71
N PRO A 134 -20.57 6.04 -8.02
CA PRO A 134 -20.39 7.41 -7.56
C PRO A 134 -20.23 8.41 -8.71
N ALA A 135 -19.63 8.01 -9.83
CA ALA A 135 -19.50 8.88 -10.99
C ALA A 135 -20.87 9.26 -11.60
N VAL A 136 -21.83 8.34 -11.61
CA VAL A 136 -23.21 8.61 -12.06
C VAL A 136 -24.01 9.37 -11.01
N PHE A 137 -23.96 8.95 -9.74
CA PHE A 137 -24.85 9.47 -8.70
C PHE A 137 -24.37 10.78 -8.06
N PHE A 138 -23.07 11.08 -8.04
CA PHE A 138 -22.51 12.28 -7.42
C PHE A 138 -21.85 13.25 -8.41
N GLU A 139 -21.41 12.77 -9.58
CA GLU A 139 -20.62 13.60 -10.52
C GLU A 139 -21.32 13.84 -11.88
N ASP A 140 -22.51 13.27 -12.11
CA ASP A 140 -23.24 13.33 -13.39
C ASP A 140 -22.40 12.91 -14.62
N LEU A 141 -21.33 12.11 -14.43
CA LEU A 141 -20.32 11.80 -15.45
C LEU A 141 -19.67 13.04 -16.09
N LYS A 142 -19.71 14.21 -15.43
CA LYS A 142 -19.12 15.45 -15.95
C LYS A 142 -17.64 15.51 -15.61
N THR A 143 -16.80 15.43 -16.64
CA THR A 143 -15.35 15.62 -16.50
C THR A 143 -14.93 17.01 -16.97
N GLN A 144 -14.19 17.74 -16.12
CA GLN A 144 -13.55 19.00 -16.50
C GLN A 144 -12.15 18.71 -17.06
N TRP A 145 -12.02 18.70 -18.39
CA TRP A 145 -10.75 18.48 -19.11
C TRP A 145 -9.80 19.67 -19.05
N LYS A 146 -9.41 20.06 -17.83
CA LYS A 146 -8.45 21.13 -17.60
C LYS A 146 -7.02 20.59 -17.68
N PRO A 147 -6.02 21.42 -18.05
CA PRO A 147 -4.64 20.99 -18.12
C PRO A 147 -4.13 20.26 -16.86
N PRO A 148 -4.43 20.69 -15.61
CA PRO A 148 -4.02 19.94 -14.42
C PRO A 148 -4.56 18.51 -14.38
N PHE A 149 -5.83 18.30 -14.76
CA PHE A 149 -6.42 16.96 -14.80
C PHE A 149 -5.72 16.07 -15.84
N ILE A 150 -5.47 16.60 -17.03
CA ILE A 150 -4.78 15.88 -18.11
C ILE A 150 -3.35 15.52 -17.68
N LEU A 151 -2.63 16.45 -17.07
CA LEU A 151 -1.27 16.21 -16.58
C LEU A 151 -1.23 15.16 -15.46
N THR A 152 -2.18 15.19 -14.52
CA THR A 152 -2.32 14.16 -13.48
C THR A 152 -2.64 12.79 -14.08
N LEU A 153 -3.54 12.73 -15.07
CA LEU A 153 -3.87 11.48 -15.76
C LEU A 153 -2.66 10.92 -16.50
N MET A 154 -1.93 11.77 -17.24
CA MET A 154 -0.70 11.38 -17.94
C MET A 154 0.40 10.93 -16.96
N TRP A 155 0.48 11.55 -15.78
CA TRP A 155 1.40 11.15 -14.72
C TRP A 155 1.09 9.74 -14.17
N LEU A 156 -0.19 9.41 -13.98
CA LEU A 156 -0.61 8.08 -13.53
C LEU A 156 -0.37 7.00 -14.60
N ILE A 157 -0.60 7.32 -15.87
CA ILE A 157 -0.43 6.37 -16.98
C ILE A 157 1.05 6.14 -17.29
N VAL A 158 1.82 7.21 -17.50
CA VAL A 158 3.18 7.10 -18.06
C VAL A 158 4.21 6.79 -16.97
N PRO A 159 4.54 7.68 -16.01
CA PRO A 159 5.45 7.36 -14.92
C PRO A 159 4.99 6.23 -14.00
N VAL A 160 3.77 6.33 -13.46
CA VAL A 160 3.33 5.45 -12.35
C VAL A 160 2.96 4.05 -12.82
N SER A 161 2.42 3.91 -14.05
CA SER A 161 2.09 2.60 -14.59
C SER A 161 3.21 2.09 -15.50
N ILE A 162 3.34 2.62 -16.73
CA ILE A 162 4.27 2.08 -17.72
C ILE A 162 5.72 2.15 -17.20
N GLY A 163 6.13 3.30 -16.65
CA GLY A 163 7.48 3.56 -16.15
C GLY A 163 7.84 2.68 -14.96
N ALA A 164 6.93 2.53 -13.99
CA ALA A 164 7.16 1.71 -12.81
C ALA A 164 7.30 0.22 -13.17
N TYR A 165 6.39 -0.34 -13.98
CA TYR A 165 6.46 -1.75 -14.41
C TYR A 165 7.68 -2.02 -15.30
N ALA A 166 8.00 -1.11 -16.23
CA ALA A 166 9.21 -1.25 -17.05
C ALA A 166 10.48 -1.20 -16.20
N SER A 167 10.52 -0.37 -15.15
CA SER A 167 11.63 -0.31 -14.20
C SER A 167 11.71 -1.57 -13.36
N MET A 168 10.56 -2.07 -12.88
CA MET A 168 10.49 -3.35 -12.14
C MET A 168 11.09 -4.49 -12.97
N TRP A 169 10.65 -4.69 -14.21
CA TRP A 169 11.17 -5.76 -15.06
C TRP A 169 12.68 -5.63 -15.30
N LYS A 170 13.16 -4.43 -15.63
CA LYS A 170 14.60 -4.17 -15.78
C LYS A 170 15.42 -4.41 -14.52
N LEU A 171 14.85 -4.14 -13.34
CA LEU A 171 15.51 -4.41 -12.06
C LEU A 171 15.53 -5.91 -11.78
N LEU A 172 14.41 -6.62 -11.99
CA LEU A 172 14.31 -8.07 -11.80
C LEU A 172 15.23 -8.86 -12.74
N GLU A 173 15.55 -8.34 -13.93
CA GLU A 173 16.60 -8.91 -14.80
C GLU A 173 18.00 -8.84 -14.18
N ARG A 174 18.23 -7.94 -13.22
CA ARG A 174 19.57 -7.63 -12.66
C ARG A 174 19.72 -7.96 -11.18
N MET A 175 18.62 -8.25 -10.48
CA MET A 175 18.63 -8.58 -9.06
C MET A 175 17.49 -9.52 -8.68
N GLU A 176 17.70 -10.25 -7.60
CA GLU A 176 16.70 -11.16 -7.05
C GLU A 176 15.42 -10.44 -6.62
N ALA A 177 14.28 -11.11 -6.77
CA ALA A 177 12.96 -10.58 -6.40
C ALA A 177 12.90 -10.11 -4.93
N ASN A 178 13.59 -10.80 -4.02
CA ASN A 178 13.66 -10.41 -2.61
C ASN A 178 14.39 -9.07 -2.40
N ARG A 179 15.46 -8.83 -3.18
CA ARG A 179 16.19 -7.56 -3.14
C ARG A 179 15.38 -6.43 -3.79
N PHE A 180 14.63 -6.74 -4.85
CA PHE A 180 13.68 -5.79 -5.45
C PHE A 180 12.58 -5.39 -4.44
N ALA A 181 12.02 -6.36 -3.71
CA ALA A 181 10.99 -6.09 -2.69
C ALA A 181 11.45 -5.11 -1.60
N ALA A 182 12.76 -5.03 -1.34
CA ALA A 182 13.31 -4.06 -0.38
C ALA A 182 13.12 -2.59 -0.81
N PHE A 183 13.03 -2.30 -2.12
CA PHE A 183 12.80 -0.93 -2.61
C PHE A 183 11.46 -0.35 -2.17
N PHE A 184 10.42 -1.18 -1.97
CA PHE A 184 9.13 -0.69 -1.49
C PHE A 184 9.22 -0.09 -0.08
N TYR A 185 10.18 -0.52 0.75
CA TYR A 185 10.39 0.09 2.07
C TYR A 185 11.06 1.47 1.99
N PHE A 186 11.64 1.85 0.84
CA PHE A 186 12.05 3.23 0.58
C PHE A 186 10.89 4.13 0.13
N SER A 187 9.69 3.58 -0.11
CA SER A 187 8.53 4.38 -0.49
C SER A 187 8.18 5.46 0.55
N PRO A 188 8.09 5.18 1.87
CA PRO A 188 7.81 6.21 2.87
C PRO A 188 8.83 7.36 2.92
N PRO A 189 10.16 7.14 3.06
CA PRO A 189 11.11 8.25 3.14
C PRO A 189 11.15 9.08 1.87
N VAL A 190 11.06 8.44 0.70
CA VAL A 190 11.04 9.15 -0.58
C VAL A 190 9.77 9.98 -0.72
N THR A 191 8.61 9.40 -0.36
CA THR A 191 7.32 10.12 -0.41
C THR A 191 7.31 11.28 0.58
N MET A 192 7.83 11.11 1.80
CA MET A 192 7.95 12.18 2.79
C MET A 192 8.81 13.34 2.26
N LEU A 193 9.98 13.02 1.67
CA LEU A 193 10.86 14.03 1.10
C LEU A 193 10.20 14.75 -0.10
N MET A 194 9.56 13.99 -0.99
CA MET A 194 8.85 14.56 -2.14
C MET A 194 7.68 15.42 -1.69
N ALA A 195 6.92 15.00 -0.68
CA ALA A 195 5.78 15.75 -0.17
C ALA A 195 6.21 17.05 0.51
N TRP A 196 7.33 17.02 1.26
CA TRP A 196 7.92 18.23 1.81
C TRP A 196 8.34 19.22 0.72
N VAL A 197 9.01 18.75 -0.34
CA VAL A 197 9.48 19.61 -1.44
C VAL A 197 8.34 20.12 -2.33
N ALA A 198 7.37 19.25 -2.67
CA ALA A 198 6.33 19.56 -3.65
C ALA A 198 5.08 20.21 -3.04
N PHE A 199 4.69 19.81 -1.82
CA PHE A 199 3.46 20.25 -1.16
C PHE A 199 3.73 21.12 0.08
N GLY A 200 4.99 21.20 0.54
CA GLY A 200 5.35 21.97 1.73
C GLY A 200 4.99 21.27 3.04
N ASP A 201 4.73 19.96 3.03
CA ASP A 201 4.41 19.18 4.23
C ASP A 201 5.52 19.32 5.28
N THR A 202 5.21 19.79 6.48
CA THR A 202 6.21 19.91 7.54
C THR A 202 6.77 18.54 7.91
N LEU A 203 8.10 18.38 8.04
CA LEU A 203 8.69 17.13 8.53
C LEU A 203 9.01 17.28 10.02
N LEU A 204 8.25 16.59 10.88
CA LEU A 204 8.48 16.62 12.32
C LEU A 204 9.57 15.62 12.71
N LEU A 205 10.25 15.89 13.82
CA LEU A 205 11.23 14.96 14.39
C LEU A 205 10.57 13.63 14.81
N THR A 206 9.30 13.69 15.20
CA THR A 206 8.47 12.51 15.48
C THR A 206 8.19 11.68 14.23
N ASP A 207 8.08 12.29 13.05
CA ASP A 207 7.89 11.57 11.80
C ASP A 207 9.16 10.79 11.42
N LEU A 208 10.33 11.42 11.59
CA LEU A 208 11.63 10.76 11.42
C LEU A 208 11.84 9.65 12.47
N GLY A 209 11.45 9.89 13.72
CA GLY A 209 11.48 8.88 14.78
C GLY A 209 10.59 7.68 14.46
N GLY A 210 9.33 7.92 14.08
CA GLY A 210 8.42 6.84 13.69
C GLY A 210 8.88 6.08 12.46
N LEU A 211 9.43 6.78 11.46
CA LEU A 211 10.03 6.17 10.28
C LEU A 211 11.20 5.23 10.64
N THR A 212 12.10 5.65 11.53
CA THR A 212 13.22 4.79 11.98
C THR A 212 12.74 3.56 12.76
N ILE A 213 11.69 3.70 13.57
CA ILE A 213 11.04 2.58 14.25
C ILE A 213 10.42 1.61 13.23
N VAL A 214 9.72 2.12 12.21
CA VAL A 214 9.16 1.31 11.12
C VAL A 214 10.26 0.52 10.41
N PHE A 215 11.35 1.17 10.02
CA PHE A 215 12.49 0.50 9.40
C PHE A 215 13.09 -0.59 10.29
N THR A 216 13.17 -0.35 11.60
CA THR A 216 13.66 -1.34 12.56
C THR A 216 12.75 -2.57 12.58
N GLY A 217 11.43 -2.37 12.57
CA GLY A 217 10.44 -3.45 12.46
C GLY A 217 10.60 -4.27 11.18
N VAL A 218 10.79 -3.59 10.03
CA VAL A 218 11.05 -4.24 8.72
C VAL A 218 12.32 -5.08 8.74
N ILE A 219 13.42 -4.53 9.26
CA ILE A 219 14.70 -5.27 9.35
C ILE A 219 14.53 -6.52 10.22
N PHE A 220 13.73 -6.43 11.29
CA PHE A 220 13.44 -7.56 12.17
C PHE A 220 12.66 -8.67 11.46
N THR A 221 11.70 -8.33 10.59
CA THR A 221 10.97 -9.33 9.81
C THR A 221 11.85 -10.00 8.75
N GLN A 222 12.75 -9.24 8.11
CA GLN A 222 13.61 -9.75 7.02
C GLN A 222 14.77 -10.62 7.50
N LYS A 223 15.45 -10.26 8.60
CA LYS A 223 16.66 -10.97 9.08
C LYS A 223 16.46 -12.47 9.32
N HIS A 224 15.23 -12.92 9.58
CA HIS A 224 14.94 -14.32 9.85
C HIS A 224 14.44 -15.11 8.62
N SER A 225 13.96 -14.42 7.58
CA SER A 225 13.58 -15.03 6.31
C SER A 225 14.83 -15.48 5.53
N PHE A 226 15.87 -14.64 5.49
CA PHE A 226 17.18 -14.98 4.90
C PHE A 226 17.88 -16.17 5.56
N LYS A 227 17.64 -16.42 6.86
CA LYS A 227 18.25 -17.56 7.57
C LYS A 227 17.60 -18.91 7.25
N ARG A 228 16.39 -18.92 6.68
CA ARG A 228 15.67 -20.13 6.26
C ARG A 228 16.06 -20.54 4.83
N ALA A 229 16.19 -19.59 3.91
CA ALA A 229 16.55 -19.85 2.51
C ALA A 229 18.00 -20.32 2.27
N GLY A 230 18.88 -20.26 3.29
CA GLY A 230 20.25 -20.78 3.22
C GLY A 230 20.43 -22.17 3.84
N LYS A 231 19.34 -22.89 4.12
CA LYS A 231 19.35 -24.25 4.70
C LYS A 231 18.71 -25.33 3.81
N ASP A 232 18.20 -24.93 2.65
CA ASP A 232 17.67 -25.82 1.61
C ASP A 232 18.72 -25.97 0.50
#